data_AF-A0A3N7C0P9-F1
#
_entry.id   AF-A0A3N7C0P9-F1
#
_cell.length_a   1.000
_cell.length_b   1.000
_cell.length_c   1.000
_cell.angle_alpha   90.00
_cell.angle_beta   90.00
_cell.angle_gamma   90.00
#
_symmetry.space_group_name_H-M   'P 1'
#
loop_
_entity.id
_entity.type
_entity.pdbx_description
1 polymer ?
#
loop_
_entity_poly.entity_id
_entity_poly.type
_entity_poly.pdbx_seq_one_letter_code
_entity_poly.pdbx_strand_id
1 'polypeptide(L)'
;MQLDACFESCVALLQGQATSFDFKKFDRNIEESIVDEQDAGFEQALENKLYFALSSFNLFFLENDVESLNATTEDVVEIYRYKVAQDYLVSRGSRAMIFSSRDEDEIEGSKEIKDEISAQAEDRKFAVQISDWSAWGLAVSG
;
A
#
# COMPACT_ATOMS: atom_id res chain seq x y z
N MET A 1 -1.75 -1.07 -18.12
CA MET A 1 -2.93 -0.74 -18.96
C MET A 1 -4.24 -1.26 -18.39
N GLN A 2 -4.39 -2.54 -17.99
CA GLN A 2 -5.64 -3.01 -17.36
C GLN A 2 -5.77 -2.65 -15.88
N LEU A 3 -4.66 -2.66 -15.12
CA LEU A 3 -4.67 -2.28 -13.71
C LEU A 3 -4.92 -0.78 -13.52
N ASP A 4 -4.32 0.07 -14.36
CA ASP A 4 -4.51 1.54 -14.31
C ASP A 4 -5.98 1.94 -14.43
N ALA A 5 -6.70 1.38 -15.40
CA ALA A 5 -8.13 1.64 -15.59
C ALA A 5 -9.00 1.13 -14.42
N CYS A 6 -8.60 0.00 -13.81
CA CYS A 6 -9.26 -0.49 -12.60
C CYS A 6 -8.97 0.41 -11.40
N PHE A 7 -7.74 0.89 -11.23
CA PHE A 7 -7.39 1.82 -10.18
C PHE A 7 -8.14 3.15 -10.31
N GLU A 8 -8.20 3.73 -11.51
CA GLU A 8 -9.00 4.93 -11.79
C GLU A 8 -10.48 4.73 -11.43
N SER A 9 -11.04 3.57 -11.76
CA SER A 9 -12.42 3.22 -11.43
C SER A 9 -12.63 3.06 -9.92
N CYS A 10 -11.65 2.53 -9.19
CA CYS A 10 -11.66 2.44 -7.72
C CYS A 10 -11.63 3.84 -7.11
N VAL A 11 -10.74 4.72 -7.59
CA VAL A 11 -10.67 6.13 -7.16
C VAL A 11 -11.99 6.85 -7.43
N ALA A 12 -12.60 6.64 -8.60
CA ALA A 12 -13.90 7.22 -8.92
C ALA A 12 -15.00 6.77 -7.95
N LEU A 13 -15.00 5.50 -7.52
CA LEU A 13 -15.91 5.02 -6.47
C LEU A 13 -15.67 5.75 -5.15
N LEU A 14 -14.41 5.81 -4.70
CA LEU A 14 -14.03 6.46 -3.43
C LEU A 14 -14.38 7.96 -3.44
N GLN A 15 -14.34 8.61 -4.60
CA GLN A 15 -14.73 10.01 -4.77
C GLN A 15 -16.25 10.22 -4.92
N GLY A 16 -17.06 9.16 -4.85
CA GLY A 16 -18.51 9.23 -5.07
C GLY A 16 -18.91 9.53 -6.53
N GLN A 17 -17.98 9.40 -7.48
CA GLN A 17 -18.19 9.61 -8.91
C GLN A 17 -18.67 8.33 -9.62
N ALA A 18 -18.49 7.17 -8.97
CA ALA A 18 -19.05 5.89 -9.38
C ALA A 18 -19.90 5.29 -8.25
N THR A 19 -20.87 4.45 -8.61
CA THR A 19 -21.80 3.82 -7.64
C THR A 19 -21.50 2.34 -7.39
N SER A 20 -20.58 1.74 -8.15
CA SER A 20 -20.24 0.33 -8.04
C SER A 20 -18.84 0.08 -8.58
N PHE A 21 -18.15 -0.89 -7.99
CA PHE A 21 -16.84 -1.35 -8.41
C PHE A 21 -16.74 -2.86 -8.21
N ASP A 22 -16.04 -3.55 -9.12
CA ASP A 22 -15.84 -5.01 -9.04
C ASP A 22 -14.53 -5.31 -8.32
N PHE A 23 -14.59 -5.32 -6.99
CA PHE A 23 -13.44 -5.59 -6.12
C PHE A 23 -12.83 -6.98 -6.34
N LYS A 24 -13.61 -7.98 -6.77
CA LYS A 24 -13.10 -9.33 -7.08
C LYS A 24 -12.27 -9.33 -8.38
N LYS A 25 -12.75 -8.61 -9.39
CA LYS A 25 -11.99 -8.43 -10.63
C LYS A 25 -10.72 -7.61 -10.37
N PHE A 26 -10.81 -6.59 -9.52
CA PHE A 26 -9.63 -5.81 -9.15
C PHE A 26 -8.58 -6.67 -8.45
N ASP A 27 -9.00 -7.50 -7.49
CA ASP A 27 -8.12 -8.44 -6.79
C ASP A 27 -7.37 -9.36 -7.75
N ARG A 28 -8.11 -10.02 -8.65
CA ARG A 28 -7.51 -10.91 -9.65
C ARG A 28 -6.52 -10.17 -10.55
N ASN A 29 -6.84 -8.93 -10.94
CA ASN A 29 -5.93 -8.14 -11.76
C ASN A 29 -4.64 -7.77 -11.00
N ILE A 30 -4.73 -7.54 -9.68
CA ILE A 30 -3.56 -7.34 -8.81
C ILE A 30 -2.72 -8.63 -8.79
N GLU A 31 -3.34 -9.77 -8.49
CA GLU A 31 -2.68 -11.09 -8.46
C GLU A 31 -1.96 -11.42 -9.78
N GLU A 32 -2.61 -11.17 -10.92
CA GLU A 32 -2.03 -11.39 -12.26
C GLU A 32 -0.89 -10.42 -12.60
N SER A 33 -0.76 -9.31 -11.88
CA SER A 33 0.30 -8.31 -12.08
C SER A 33 1.53 -8.56 -11.20
N ILE A 34 1.41 -9.36 -10.13
CA ILE A 34 2.52 -9.68 -9.23
C ILE A 34 3.51 -10.59 -9.96
N VAL A 35 4.78 -10.19 -9.94
CA VAL A 35 5.89 -11.00 -10.49
C VAL A 35 6.59 -11.79 -9.38
N ASP A 36 7.32 -12.84 -9.76
CA ASP A 36 8.17 -13.56 -8.81
C ASP A 36 9.29 -12.64 -8.30
N GLU A 37 9.37 -12.40 -6.99
CA GLU A 37 10.38 -11.53 -6.37
C GLU A 37 11.82 -12.06 -6.60
N GLN A 38 12.01 -13.36 -6.85
CA GLN A 38 13.34 -13.92 -7.12
C GLN A 38 13.91 -13.48 -8.47
N ASP A 39 13.04 -13.19 -9.43
CA ASP A 39 13.40 -12.78 -10.79
C ASP A 39 13.15 -11.27 -11.02
N ALA A 40 12.60 -10.56 -10.03
CA ALA A 40 12.22 -9.16 -10.13
C ALA A 40 13.43 -8.21 -10.01
N GLY A 41 13.47 -7.20 -10.90
CA GLY A 41 14.31 -6.02 -10.69
C GLY A 41 13.81 -5.12 -9.57
N PHE A 42 14.57 -4.07 -9.24
CA PHE A 42 14.19 -3.12 -8.18
C PHE A 42 12.80 -2.49 -8.43
N GLU A 43 12.54 -1.98 -9.63
CA GLU A 43 11.26 -1.35 -9.94
C GLU A 43 10.09 -2.33 -9.82
N GLN A 44 10.26 -3.56 -10.29
CA GLN A 44 9.23 -4.60 -10.23
C GLN A 44 8.97 -5.07 -8.80
N ALA A 45 10.01 -5.20 -7.98
CA ALA A 45 9.84 -5.52 -6.57
C ALA A 45 9.12 -4.40 -5.81
N LEU A 46 9.41 -3.14 -6.16
CA LEU A 46 8.70 -1.99 -5.61
C LEU A 46 7.21 -1.98 -6.05
N GLU A 47 6.93 -2.28 -7.32
CA GLU A 47 5.56 -2.45 -7.84
C GLU A 47 4.81 -3.57 -7.11
N ASN A 48 5.45 -4.72 -6.86
CA ASN A 48 4.86 -5.80 -6.07
C ASN A 48 4.46 -5.33 -4.66
N LYS A 49 5.27 -4.51 -3.98
CA LYS A 49 4.90 -3.95 -2.66
C LYS A 49 3.66 -3.06 -2.74
N LEU A 50 3.52 -2.25 -3.79
CA LEU A 50 2.30 -1.49 -4.05
C LEU A 50 1.10 -2.42 -4.27
N TYR A 51 1.27 -3.51 -5.02
CA TYR A 51 0.21 -4.50 -5.27
C TYR A 51 -0.24 -5.19 -3.98
N PHE A 52 0.68 -5.51 -3.07
CA PHE A 52 0.32 -6.04 -1.75
C PHE A 52 -0.48 -5.04 -0.93
N ALA A 53 -0.05 -3.77 -0.88
CA ALA A 53 -0.81 -2.72 -0.20
C ALA A 53 -2.24 -2.55 -0.78
N LEU A 54 -2.37 -2.62 -2.11
CA LEU A 54 -3.68 -2.55 -2.77
C LEU A 54 -4.54 -3.79 -2.49
N SER A 55 -3.95 -4.98 -2.39
CA SER A 55 -4.67 -6.21 -2.05
C SER A 55 -5.15 -6.19 -0.60
N SER A 56 -4.31 -5.75 0.34
CA SER A 56 -4.69 -5.50 1.75
C SER A 56 -5.84 -4.49 1.83
N PHE A 57 -5.80 -3.41 1.05
CA PHE A 57 -6.89 -2.43 1.02
C PHE A 57 -8.18 -3.03 0.46
N ASN A 58 -8.07 -3.82 -0.60
CA ASN A 58 -9.19 -4.45 -1.29
C ASN A 58 -9.92 -5.45 -0.39
N LEU A 59 -9.20 -6.11 0.52
CA LEU A 59 -9.76 -7.08 1.47
C LEU A 59 -10.84 -6.48 2.37
N PHE A 60 -10.71 -5.20 2.76
CA PHE A 60 -11.77 -4.48 3.48
C PHE A 60 -13.09 -4.47 2.70
N PHE A 61 -13.06 -4.24 1.39
CA PHE A 61 -14.27 -4.18 0.57
C PHE A 61 -14.83 -5.57 0.23
N LEU A 62 -13.96 -6.58 0.16
CA LEU A 62 -14.35 -7.96 -0.13
C LEU A 62 -14.95 -8.66 1.09
N GLU A 63 -14.39 -8.43 2.27
CA GLU A 63 -14.67 -9.23 3.48
C GLU A 63 -15.11 -8.39 4.68
N ASN A 64 -15.15 -7.06 4.56
CA ASN A 64 -15.36 -6.14 5.68
C ASN A 64 -14.32 -6.30 6.80
N ASP A 65 -13.11 -6.74 6.43
CA ASP A 65 -11.99 -6.89 7.37
C ASP A 65 -11.37 -5.54 7.68
N VAL A 66 -11.63 -5.00 8.86
CA VAL A 66 -11.10 -3.71 9.30
C VAL A 66 -9.59 -3.79 9.58
N GLU A 67 -9.06 -4.95 9.99
CA GLU A 67 -7.62 -5.10 10.26
C GLU A 67 -6.79 -5.01 8.98
N SER A 68 -7.39 -5.36 7.84
CA SER A 68 -6.77 -5.19 6.52
C SER A 68 -6.42 -3.73 6.18
N LEU A 69 -7.12 -2.76 6.77
CA LEU A 69 -6.78 -1.34 6.63
C LEU A 69 -5.50 -0.98 7.42
N ASN A 70 -5.27 -1.63 8.57
CA ASN A 70 -4.01 -1.49 9.30
C ASN A 70 -2.86 -2.17 8.54
N ALA A 71 -3.12 -3.34 7.95
CA ALA A 71 -2.15 -4.02 7.08
C ALA A 71 -1.77 -3.14 5.88
N THR A 72 -2.77 -2.51 5.24
CA THR A 72 -2.55 -1.56 4.13
C THR A 72 -1.58 -0.45 4.52
N THR A 73 -1.77 0.17 5.69
CA THR A 73 -0.88 1.25 6.14
C THR A 73 0.56 0.78 6.35
N GLU A 74 0.74 -0.43 6.90
CA GLU A 74 2.05 -1.03 7.08
C GLU A 74 2.72 -1.41 5.75
N ASP A 75 1.95 -1.99 4.81
CA ASP A 75 2.43 -2.32 3.48
C ASP A 75 2.90 -1.08 2.71
N VAL A 76 2.23 0.07 2.88
CA VAL A 76 2.70 1.34 2.33
C VAL A 76 4.02 1.76 2.96
N VAL A 77 4.19 1.61 4.28
CA VAL A 77 5.48 1.89 4.94
C VAL A 77 6.58 0.96 4.43
N GLU A 78 6.25 -0.30 4.13
CA GLU A 78 7.19 -1.28 3.57
C GLU A 78 7.76 -0.86 2.21
N ILE A 79 6.99 -0.14 1.38
CA ILE A 79 7.48 0.46 0.12
C ILE A 79 8.66 1.42 0.42
N TYR A 80 8.53 2.26 1.45
CA TYR A 80 9.58 3.19 1.85
C TYR A 80 10.76 2.48 2.50
N ARG A 81 10.52 1.47 3.35
CA ARG A 81 11.59 0.63 3.91
C ARG A 81 12.40 -0.05 2.82
N TYR A 82 11.74 -0.65 1.84
CA TYR A 82 12.41 -1.29 0.72
C TYR A 82 13.26 -0.28 -0.06
N LYS A 83 12.71 0.89 -0.39
CA LYS A 83 13.45 1.95 -1.08
C LYS A 83 14.68 2.40 -0.28
N VAL A 84 14.51 2.73 1.00
CA VAL A 84 15.62 3.19 1.86
C VAL A 84 16.67 2.11 2.04
N ALA A 85 16.27 0.85 2.20
CA ALA A 85 17.19 -0.29 2.30
C ALA A 85 18.01 -0.46 1.01
N GLN A 86 17.40 -0.27 -0.16
CA GLN A 86 18.11 -0.33 -1.45
C GLN A 86 19.08 0.83 -1.62
N ASP A 87 18.65 2.05 -1.29
CA ASP A 87 19.54 3.23 -1.28
C ASP A 87 20.72 3.03 -0.31
N TYR A 88 20.47 2.41 0.85
CA TYR A 88 21.49 2.05 1.82
C TYR A 88 22.51 1.06 1.24
N LEU A 89 22.06 -0.03 0.61
CA LEU A 89 22.92 -1.01 -0.05
C LEU A 89 23.80 -0.36 -1.12
N VAL A 90 23.19 0.47 -1.98
CA VAL A 90 23.89 1.20 -3.04
C VAL A 90 24.95 2.12 -2.46
N SER A 91 24.65 2.84 -1.38
CA SER A 91 25.61 3.73 -0.70
C SER A 91 26.84 2.99 -0.15
N ARG A 92 26.69 1.70 0.17
CA ARG A 92 27.76 0.82 0.64
C ARG A 92 28.49 0.10 -0.50
N GLY A 93 28.09 0.33 -1.75
CA GLY A 93 28.63 -0.36 -2.92
C GLY A 93 28.27 -1.84 -2.97
N SER A 94 27.23 -2.25 -2.25
CA SER A 94 26.72 -3.63 -2.23
C SER A 94 25.42 -3.75 -3.00
N ARG A 95 25.13 -4.95 -3.48
CA ARG A 95 23.83 -5.31 -4.08
C ARG A 95 23.00 -6.23 -3.19
N ALA A 96 23.63 -6.80 -2.16
CA ALA A 96 22.99 -7.67 -1.19
C ALA A 96 23.88 -7.77 0.05
N MET A 97 23.28 -7.69 1.24
CA MET A 97 23.93 -8.05 2.50
C MET A 97 22.88 -8.46 3.51
N ILE A 98 23.31 -9.21 4.53
CA ILE A 98 22.49 -9.40 5.74
C ILE A 98 22.69 -8.15 6.59
N PHE A 99 21.59 -7.47 6.92
CA PHE A 99 21.63 -6.32 7.80
C PHE A 99 21.93 -6.76 9.24
N SER A 100 22.81 -6.01 9.90
CA SER A 100 22.90 -6.07 11.36
C SER A 100 21.75 -5.29 11.97
N SER A 101 21.44 -5.52 13.25
CA SER A 101 20.42 -4.73 13.96
C SER A 101 20.72 -3.23 13.93
N ARG A 102 22.00 -2.84 13.86
CA ARG A 102 22.38 -1.44 13.73
C ARG A 102 22.03 -0.87 12.35
N ASP A 103 22.17 -1.66 11.30
CA ASP A 103 21.82 -1.23 9.95
C ASP A 103 20.30 -1.11 9.82
N GLU A 104 19.54 -2.03 10.43
CA GLU A 104 18.08 -1.97 10.54
C GLU A 104 17.64 -0.69 11.30
N ASP A 105 18.27 -0.39 12.44
CA ASP A 105 18.00 0.84 13.19
C ASP A 105 18.30 2.11 12.38
N GLU A 106 19.33 2.08 11.52
CA GLU A 106 19.70 3.20 10.66
C GLU A 106 18.68 3.39 9.53
N ILE A 107 18.23 2.30 8.91
CA ILE A 107 17.19 2.29 7.87
C ILE A 107 15.86 2.76 8.44
N GLU A 108 15.38 2.17 9.53
CA GLU A 108 14.13 2.54 10.20
C GLU A 108 14.21 3.97 10.77
N GLY A 109 15.41 4.43 11.08
CA GLY A 109 15.71 5.79 11.50
C GLY A 109 15.59 6.85 10.40
N SER A 110 15.40 6.46 9.14
CA SER A 110 15.36 7.38 7.98
C SER A 110 14.23 8.40 8.06
N LYS A 111 14.44 9.55 7.40
CA LYS A 111 13.45 10.63 7.38
C LYS A 111 12.22 10.20 6.59
N GLU A 112 12.43 9.50 5.48
CA GLU A 112 11.43 9.05 4.53
C GLU A 112 10.38 8.16 5.20
N ILE A 113 10.81 7.15 5.97
CA ILE A 113 9.90 6.27 6.71
C ILE A 113 9.15 7.05 7.80
N LYS A 114 9.86 7.89 8.55
CA LYS A 114 9.26 8.69 9.63
C LYS A 114 8.23 9.69 9.12
N ASP A 115 8.51 10.33 7.99
CA ASP A 115 7.60 11.26 7.33
C ASP A 115 6.32 10.53 6.90
N GLU A 116 6.44 9.36 6.27
CA GLU A 116 5.27 8.56 5.85
C GLU A 116 4.41 8.14 7.05
N ILE A 117 5.03 7.58 8.10
CA ILE A 117 4.32 7.21 9.35
C ILE A 117 3.60 8.43 9.94
N SER A 118 4.26 9.60 9.93
CA SER A 118 3.66 10.84 10.43
C SER A 118 2.49 11.29 9.55
N ALA A 119 2.62 11.22 8.23
CA ALA A 119 1.57 11.59 7.27
C ALA A 119 0.35 10.69 7.44
N GLN A 120 0.52 9.37 7.51
CA GLN A 120 -0.57 8.43 7.77
C GLN A 120 -1.26 8.68 9.12
N ALA A 121 -0.50 9.06 10.16
CA ALA A 121 -1.07 9.41 11.45
C ALA A 121 -1.89 10.71 11.39
N GLU A 122 -1.50 11.68 10.57
CA GLU A 122 -2.27 12.91 10.31
C GLU A 122 -3.54 12.61 9.51
N ASP A 123 -3.44 11.80 8.46
CA ASP A 123 -4.58 11.36 7.65
C ASP A 123 -5.60 10.60 8.50
N ARG A 124 -5.15 9.71 9.39
CA ARG A 124 -6.03 9.01 10.33
C ARG A 124 -6.73 9.98 11.28
N LYS A 125 -6.02 10.97 11.84
CA LYS A 125 -6.64 11.99 12.70
C LYS A 125 -7.70 12.77 11.95
N PHE A 126 -7.43 13.13 10.70
CA PHE A 126 -8.38 13.83 9.84
C PHE A 126 -9.60 12.96 9.52
N ALA A 127 -9.39 11.70 9.12
CA ALA A 127 -10.45 10.75 8.81
C ALA A 127 -11.41 10.53 9.99
N VAL A 128 -10.89 10.39 11.21
CA VAL A 128 -11.72 10.24 12.42
C VAL A 128 -12.56 11.50 12.73
N GLN A 129 -12.13 12.68 12.28
CA GLN A 129 -12.88 13.92 12.45
C GLN A 129 -14.03 14.09 11.44
N ILE A 130 -14.07 13.27 10.39
CA ILE A 130 -15.18 13.24 9.43
C ILE A 130 -16.36 12.53 10.11
N SER A 131 -17.33 13.32 10.56
CA SER A 131 -18.48 12.88 11.36
C SER A 131 -19.61 12.23 10.57
N ASP A 132 -19.55 12.26 9.24
CA ASP A 132 -20.59 11.73 8.36
C ASP A 132 -20.02 10.87 7.23
N TRP A 133 -19.65 9.64 7.57
CA TRP A 133 -19.33 8.60 6.60
C TRP A 133 -20.59 8.10 5.86
N SER A 134 -21.79 8.42 6.35
CA SER A 134 -23.05 7.99 5.73
C SER A 134 -23.37 8.72 4.43
N ALA A 135 -22.79 9.91 4.23
CA ALA A 135 -22.84 10.66 2.97
C ALA A 135 -22.07 9.98 1.81
N TRP A 136 -21.22 8.98 2.10
CA TRP A 136 -20.34 8.34 1.10
C TRP A 136 -20.97 7.13 0.41
N GLY A 137 -22.25 6.83 0.65
CA GLY A 137 -23.06 5.94 -0.20
C GLY A 137 -22.59 4.48 -0.30
N LEU A 138 -21.56 4.06 0.44
CA LEU A 138 -21.17 2.67 0.56
C LEU A 138 -22.15 2.00 1.53
N ALA A 139 -23.23 1.47 0.97
CA ALA A 139 -24.04 0.46 1.64
C ALA A 139 -23.16 -0.78 1.88
N VAL A 140 -22.38 -0.76 2.96
CA VAL A 140 -21.86 -1.99 3.55
C VAL A 140 -23.09 -2.68 4.13
N SER A 141 -23.68 -3.54 3.33
CA SER A 141 -24.79 -4.39 3.78
C SER A 141 -24.18 -5.41 4.74
N GLY A 142 -24.55 -5.30 6.02
CA GLY A 142 -24.21 -6.27 7.05
C GLY A 142 -25.01 -7.56 6.94
#